data_AF-A0A3N7G3F5-F1
#
_entry.id   AF-A0A3N7G3F5-F1
#
_cell.length_a   1.000
_cell.length_b   1.000
_cell.length_c   1.000
_cell.angle_alpha   90.00
_cell.angle_beta   90.00
_cell.angle_gamma   90.00
#
_symmetry.space_group_name_H-M   'P 1'
#
loop_
_entity.id
_entity.type
_entity.pdbx_description
1 polymer ?
#
loop_
_entity_poly.entity_id
_entity_poly.type
_entity_poly.pdbx_seq_one_letter_code
_entity_poly.pdbx_strand_id
1 'polypeptide(L)'
;MVEISEGQKRIREGQKEIRKRFQEISEEATKLREETNVISKQSSENQLRLDLMFQIVKARAENDHAKDALLTQTLRSVILQIFVPCV
;
A
#
# COMPACT_ATOMS: atom_id res chain seq x y z
N MET A 1 0.00 -55.21 4.02
CA MET A 1 1.29 -54.56 3.71
C MET A 1 1.21 -53.70 2.45
N VAL A 2 0.72 -54.21 1.31
CA VAL A 2 0.59 -53.45 0.05
C VAL A 2 -0.36 -52.24 0.18
N GLU A 3 -1.55 -52.43 0.74
CA GLU A 3 -2.54 -51.33 0.92
C GLU A 3 -2.02 -50.17 1.79
N ILE A 4 -1.21 -50.48 2.82
CA ILE A 4 -0.56 -49.48 3.67
C ILE A 4 0.45 -48.67 2.85
N SER A 5 1.23 -49.34 1.99
CA SER A 5 2.22 -48.68 1.13
C SER A 5 1.59 -47.76 0.09
N GLU A 6 0.45 -48.16 -0.49
CA GLU A 6 -0.31 -47.32 -1.43
C GLU A 6 -0.98 -46.13 -0.72
N GLY A 7 -1.53 -46.36 0.47
CA GLY A 7 -2.06 -45.29 1.32
C GLY A 7 -0.99 -44.24 1.63
N GLN A 8 0.21 -44.67 2.02
CA GLN A 8 1.34 -43.77 2.26
C GLN A 8 1.76 -43.00 1.01
N LYS A 9 1.74 -43.63 -0.17
CA LYS A 9 2.04 -42.96 -1.44
C LYS A 9 1.03 -41.84 -1.73
N ARG A 10 -0.27 -42.12 -1.61
CA ARG A 10 -1.35 -41.12 -1.78
C ARG A 10 -1.20 -39.95 -0.80
N ILE A 11 -0.86 -40.24 0.46
CA ILE A 11 -0.61 -39.18 1.46
C ILE A 11 0.56 -38.29 1.05
N ARG A 12 1.68 -38.86 0.60
CA ARG A 12 2.85 -38.06 0.15
C ARG A 12 2.53 -37.19 -1.05
N GLU A 13 1.79 -37.72 -2.01
CA GLU A 13 1.36 -36.98 -3.21
C GLU A 13 0.43 -35.83 -2.83
N GLY A 14 -0.58 -36.08 -1.98
CA GLY A 14 -1.47 -35.04 -1.46
C GLY A 14 -0.71 -33.96 -0.67
N GLN A 15 0.25 -34.35 0.18
CA GLN A 15 1.10 -33.40 0.90
C GLN A 15 1.95 -32.53 -0.04
N LYS A 16 2.48 -33.11 -1.13
CA LYS A 16 3.25 -32.39 -2.13
C LYS A 16 2.38 -31.35 -2.85
N GLU A 17 1.16 -31.73 -3.21
CA GLU A 17 0.20 -30.82 -3.84
C GLU A 17 -0.20 -29.67 -2.91
N ILE A 18 -0.53 -29.99 -1.66
CA ILE A 18 -0.89 -28.98 -0.65
C ILE A 18 0.26 -27.99 -0.45
N ARG A 19 1.51 -28.47 -0.34
CA ARG A 19 2.69 -27.60 -0.23
C ARG A 19 2.84 -26.67 -1.43
N LYS A 20 2.62 -27.17 -2.64
CA LYS A 20 2.68 -26.34 -3.85
C LYS A 20 1.63 -25.23 -3.81
N ARG A 21 0.39 -25.56 -3.47
CA ARG A 21 -0.69 -24.56 -3.35
C ARG A 21 -0.40 -23.53 -2.26
N PHE A 22 0.12 -23.94 -1.11
CA PHE A 22 0.52 -23.02 -0.04
C PHE A 22 1.63 -22.07 -0.49
N GLN A 23 2.59 -22.55 -1.27
CA GLN A 23 3.65 -21.72 -1.84
C GLN A 23 3.08 -20.65 -2.77
N GLU A 24 2.19 -21.04 -3.69
CA GLU A 24 1.51 -20.10 -4.61
C GLU A 24 0.70 -19.04 -3.84
N ILE A 25 -0.03 -19.44 -2.79
CA ILE A 25 -0.77 -18.52 -1.92
C ILE A 25 0.17 -17.54 -1.20
N SER A 26 1.30 -18.04 -0.69
CA SER A 26 2.27 -17.21 0.03
C SER A 26 2.93 -16.17 -0.88
N GLU A 27 3.23 -16.54 -2.12
CA GLU A 27 3.78 -15.63 -3.12
C GLU A 27 2.77 -14.52 -3.46
N GLU A 28 1.50 -14.88 -3.68
CA GLU A 28 0.45 -13.91 -3.96
C GLU A 28 0.17 -12.99 -2.77
N ALA A 29 0.13 -13.53 -1.54
CA ALA A 29 -0.05 -12.74 -0.33
C ALA A 29 1.09 -11.72 -0.14
N THR A 30 2.32 -12.07 -0.56
CA THR A 30 3.46 -11.15 -0.50
C THR A 30 3.28 -9.99 -1.47
N LYS A 31 2.86 -10.25 -2.70
CA LYS A 31 2.57 -9.21 -3.70
C LYS A 31 1.44 -8.29 -3.24
N LEU A 32 0.33 -8.86 -2.76
CA LEU A 32 -0.80 -8.08 -2.24
C LEU A 32 -0.39 -7.17 -1.08
N ARG A 33 0.51 -7.63 -0.21
CA ARG A 33 1.06 -6.81 0.88
C ARG A 33 1.88 -5.64 0.35
N GLU A 34 2.72 -5.86 -0.66
CA GLU A 34 3.53 -4.82 -1.28
C GLU A 34 2.65 -3.76 -1.97
N GLU A 35 1.66 -4.19 -2.75
CA GLU A 35 0.69 -3.29 -3.39
C GLU A 35 -0.11 -2.48 -2.35
N THR A 36 -0.56 -3.14 -1.29
CA THR A 36 -1.27 -2.49 -0.18
C THR A 36 -0.41 -1.43 0.50
N ASN A 37 0.89 -1.70 0.70
CA ASN A 37 1.81 -0.74 1.29
C ASN A 37 2.00 0.49 0.40
N VAL A 38 2.08 0.30 -0.91
CA VAL A 38 2.17 1.41 -1.88
C VAL A 38 0.90 2.26 -1.83
N ILE A 39 -0.28 1.63 -1.87
CA ILE A 39 -1.57 2.32 -1.79
C ILE A 39 -1.70 3.06 -0.46
N SER A 40 -1.33 2.43 0.65
CA SER A 40 -1.39 3.04 1.98
C SER A 40 -0.51 4.30 2.06
N LYS A 41 0.73 4.22 1.57
CA LYS A 41 1.64 5.37 1.51
C LYS A 41 1.05 6.51 0.68
N GLN A 42 0.57 6.21 -0.52
CA GLN A 42 -0.06 7.20 -1.40
C GLN A 42 -1.32 7.80 -0.77
N SER A 43 -2.10 7.00 -0.05
CA SER A 43 -3.30 7.45 0.66
C SER A 43 -2.95 8.44 1.76
N SER A 44 -1.92 8.16 2.58
CA SER A 44 -1.43 9.09 3.61
C SER A 44 -0.90 10.40 3.01
N GLU A 45 -0.16 10.34 1.91
CA GLU A 45 0.32 11.53 1.19
C GLU A 45 -0.85 12.36 0.63
N ASN A 46 -1.87 11.71 0.09
CA ASN A 46 -3.08 12.38 -0.40
C ASN A 46 -3.89 13.00 0.73
N GLN A 47 -3.99 12.34 1.88
CA GLN A 47 -4.66 12.90 3.05
C GLN A 47 -3.97 14.19 3.52
N LEU A 48 -2.64 14.21 3.60
CA LEU A 48 -1.87 15.42 3.92
C LEU A 48 -2.16 16.56 2.93
N ARG A 49 -2.22 16.26 1.62
CA ARG A 49 -2.53 17.27 0.59
C ARG A 49 -3.95 17.81 0.77
N LEU A 50 -4.93 16.95 1.02
CA LEU A 50 -6.32 17.36 1.25
C LEU A 50 -6.44 18.23 2.49
N ASP A 51 -5.78 17.86 3.60
CA ASP A 51 -5.78 18.65 4.83
C ASP A 51 -5.19 20.05 4.60
N LEU A 52 -4.10 20.15 3.84
CA LEU A 52 -3.53 21.45 3.44
C LEU A 52 -4.52 22.25 2.58
N MET A 53 -5.17 21.62 1.60
CA MET A 53 -6.17 22.27 0.75
C MET A 53 -7.36 22.80 1.57
N PHE A 54 -7.86 22.03 2.54
CA PHE A 54 -8.93 22.49 3.43
C PHE A 54 -8.49 23.65 4.31
N GLN A 55 -7.27 23.61 4.86
CA GLN A 55 -6.74 24.72 5.65
C GLN A 55 -6.55 25.99 4.83
N ILE A 56 -6.16 25.88 3.56
CA ILE A 56 -6.08 27.02 2.62
C ILE A 56 -7.46 27.64 2.42
N VAL A 57 -8.47 26.83 2.10
CA VAL A 57 -9.85 27.31 1.91
C VAL A 57 -10.34 28.03 3.17
N LYS A 58 -10.04 27.48 4.35
CA LYS A 58 -10.37 28.12 5.63
C LYS A 58 -9.66 29.45 5.82
N ALA A 59 -8.34 29.51 5.60
CA ALA A 59 -7.56 30.75 5.74
C ALA A 59 -8.08 31.86 4.79
N ARG A 60 -8.47 31.49 3.57
CA ARG A 60 -9.11 32.41 2.61
C ARG A 60 -10.45 32.92 3.10
N ALA A 61 -11.30 32.04 3.64
CA ALA A 61 -12.58 32.44 4.23
C ALA A 61 -12.42 33.39 5.42
N GLU A 62 -11.34 33.24 6.19
CA GLU A 62 -10.96 34.08 7.33
C GLU A 62 -10.21 35.37 6.92
N ASN A 63 -9.94 35.58 5.62
CA ASN A 63 -9.06 36.64 5.09
C ASN A 63 -7.64 36.65 5.70
N ASP A 64 -7.16 35.49 6.18
CA ASP A 64 -5.80 35.33 6.68
C ASP A 64 -4.83 35.07 5.51
N HIS A 65 -4.42 36.17 4.86
CA HIS A 65 -3.55 36.13 3.68
C HIS A 65 -2.15 35.58 4.00
N ALA A 66 -1.63 35.81 5.21
CA ALA A 66 -0.31 35.31 5.60
C ALA A 66 -0.32 33.78 5.69
N LYS A 67 -1.36 33.22 6.31
CA LYS A 67 -1.54 31.77 6.44
C LYS A 67 -1.88 31.11 5.10
N ASP A 68 -2.72 31.73 4.26
CA ASP A 68 -2.99 31.24 2.90
C ASP A 68 -1.69 31.13 2.07
N ALA A 69 -0.87 32.19 2.08
CA ALA A 69 0.40 32.19 1.35
C ALA A 69 1.36 31.08 1.84
N LEU A 70 1.50 30.92 3.16
CA LEU A 70 2.34 29.89 3.76
C LEU A 70 1.86 28.47 3.41
N LEU A 71 0.56 28.21 3.58
CA LEU A 71 -0.01 26.89 3.29
C LEU A 71 0.04 26.56 1.80
N THR A 72 -0.20 27.56 0.93
CA THR A 72 -0.10 27.39 -0.53
C THR A 72 1.34 27.05 -0.94
N GLN A 73 2.35 27.73 -0.37
CA GLN A 73 3.76 27.40 -0.60
C GLN A 73 4.10 25.99 -0.10
N THR A 74 3.59 25.62 1.07
CA THR A 74 3.78 24.30 1.67
C THR A 74 3.19 23.21 0.79
N LEU A 75 1.94 23.38 0.32
CA LEU A 75 1.29 22.44 -0.59
C LEU A 75 2.08 22.29 -1.90
N ARG A 76 2.60 23.40 -2.46
CA ARG A 76 3.47 23.34 -3.64
C ARG A 76 4.73 22.53 -3.41
N SER A 77 5.37 22.67 -2.24
CA SER A 77 6.55 21.88 -1.89
C SER A 77 6.22 20.39 -1.78
N VAL A 78 5.12 20.04 -1.10
CA VAL A 78 4.66 18.64 -0.95
C VAL A 78 4.33 18.00 -2.31
N ILE A 79 3.71 18.73 -3.23
CA ILE A 79 3.41 18.23 -4.58
C ILE A 79 4.70 17.98 -5.37
N LEU A 80 5.67 18.89 -5.30
CA LEU A 80 6.94 18.79 -6.03
C LEU A 80 7.85 17.68 -5.50
N GLN A 81 7.83 17.39 -4.20
CA GLN A 81 8.61 16.29 -3.61
C GLN A 81 8.20 14.91 -4.14
N ILE A 82 6.97 14.76 -4.65
CA ILE A 82 6.44 13.47 -5.13
C ILE A 82 6.79 13.21 -6.60
N PHE A 83 7.27 14.22 -7.35
CA PHE A 83 7.71 14.08 -8.74
C PHE A 83 9.16 13.62 -8.89
N VAL A 84 9.86 13.34 -7.79
CA VAL A 84 11.13 12.59 -7.84
C VAL A 84 10.76 11.11 -7.71
N PRO A 85 10.60 10.35 -8.82
CA PRO A 85 10.54 8.92 -8.70
C PRO A 85 11.85 8.50 -8.05
N CYS A 86 11.78 7.74 -6.96
CA CYS A 86 12.95 7.05 -6.42
C CYS A 86 13.57 6.23 -7.56
N VAL A 87 14.68 6.73 -8.09
CA VAL A 87 15.63 6.06 -8.99
C VAL A 87 16.98 6.09 -8.30
#